data_AF-A0A9W8GLA8-F1
#
_entry.id   AF-A0A9W8GLA8-F1
#
_cell.length_a   1.000
_cell.length_b   1.000
_cell.length_c   1.000
_cell.angle_alpha   90.00
_cell.angle_beta   90.00
_cell.angle_gamma   90.00
#
_symmetry.space_group_name_H-M   'P 1'
#
loop_
_entity.id
_entity.type
_entity.pdbx_description
1 polymer ?
#
loop_
_entity_poly.entity_id
_entity_poly.type
_entity_poly.pdbx_seq_one_letter_code
_entity_poly.pdbx_strand_id
1 'polypeptide(L)'
;MEKTAEDYMYDDEADKRDAEWVESELQKGGKTDAVLSCPQCLTQICFECQRHARFAEQFRAQSVRHCEIRNDQLFVYGSRGLLEPKTERTPKGAEVFRLVECSKCQARVGVADSDGVYHLFSVVVGM
;
A
#
# COMPACT_ATOMS: atom_id res chain seq x y z
N MET A 1 -27.00 -24.36 30.30
CA MET A 1 -25.60 -24.72 30.02
C MET A 1 -24.82 -23.44 30.22
N GLU A 2 -24.13 -23.30 31.34
CA GLU A 2 -23.35 -22.10 31.66
C GLU A 2 -22.10 -22.07 30.80
N LYS A 3 -21.87 -20.95 30.12
CA LYS A 3 -20.67 -20.70 29.33
C LYS A 3 -19.46 -20.58 30.27
N THR A 4 -18.39 -21.29 29.96
CA THR A 4 -17.15 -21.29 30.78
C THR A 4 -16.31 -20.03 30.47
N ALA A 5 -15.33 -19.70 31.32
CA ALA A 5 -14.47 -18.51 31.13
C ALA A 5 -13.70 -18.50 29.79
N GLU A 6 -13.42 -19.66 29.21
CA GLU A 6 -12.79 -19.81 27.89
C GLU A 6 -13.77 -19.43 26.75
N ASP A 7 -15.06 -19.70 26.95
CA ASP A 7 -16.19 -19.42 26.04
C ASP A 7 -16.57 -17.91 26.00
N TYR A 8 -15.94 -17.09 26.85
CA TYR A 8 -16.03 -15.62 26.83
C TYR A 8 -14.88 -14.95 26.09
N MET A 9 -13.80 -15.69 25.79
CA MET A 9 -12.58 -15.14 25.18
C MET A 9 -12.52 -15.39 23.67
N TYR A 10 -13.19 -16.44 23.17
CA TYR A 10 -13.25 -16.80 21.75
C TYR A 10 -14.70 -16.92 21.30
N ASP A 11 -15.06 -16.20 20.23
CA ASP A 11 -16.38 -16.28 19.58
C ASP A 11 -16.16 -16.65 18.11
N ASP A 12 -16.20 -17.96 17.83
CA ASP A 12 -15.99 -18.51 16.48
C ASP A 12 -16.91 -17.88 15.43
N GLU A 13 -18.13 -17.49 15.83
CA GLU A 13 -19.08 -16.86 14.90
C GLU A 13 -18.72 -15.40 14.62
N ALA A 14 -18.14 -14.69 15.60
CA ALA A 14 -17.58 -13.36 15.36
C ALA A 14 -16.35 -13.43 14.46
N ASP A 15 -15.43 -14.34 14.74
CA ASP A 15 -14.22 -14.53 13.94
C ASP A 15 -14.55 -14.90 12.49
N LYS A 16 -15.56 -15.74 12.29
CA LYS A 16 -16.06 -16.09 10.96
C LYS A 16 -16.63 -14.89 10.22
N ARG A 17 -17.46 -14.06 10.87
CA ARG A 17 -18.01 -12.84 10.27
C ARG A 17 -16.90 -11.86 9.88
N ASP A 18 -15.88 -11.72 10.72
CA ASP A 18 -14.75 -10.84 10.45
C ASP A 18 -13.92 -11.34 9.26
N ALA A 19 -13.69 -12.65 9.18
CA ALA A 19 -13.01 -13.27 8.03
C ALA A 19 -13.77 -13.06 6.72
N GLU A 20 -15.09 -13.29 6.72
CA GLU A 20 -15.96 -13.04 5.56
C GLU A 20 -15.93 -11.57 5.13
N TRP A 21 -15.92 -10.64 6.09
CA TRP A 21 -15.85 -9.20 5.80
C TRP A 21 -14.50 -8.81 5.18
N VAL A 22 -13.38 -9.34 5.68
CA VAL A 22 -12.04 -9.09 5.12
C VAL A 22 -11.99 -9.57 3.67
N GLU A 23 -12.50 -10.76 3.38
CA GLU A 23 -12.54 -11.32 2.02
C GLU A 23 -13.46 -10.48 1.10
N SER A 24 -14.60 -9.99 1.59
CA SER A 24 -15.50 -9.20 0.75
C SER A 24 -15.03 -7.76 0.51
N GLU A 25 -14.46 -7.10 1.52
CA GLU A 25 -14.21 -5.65 1.50
C GLU A 25 -12.73 -5.28 1.30
N LEU A 26 -11.79 -6.10 1.76
CA LEU A 26 -10.36 -5.82 1.73
C LEU A 26 -9.59 -6.65 0.70
N GLN A 27 -9.96 -7.92 0.50
CA GLN A 27 -9.26 -8.87 -0.38
C GLN A 27 -10.27 -9.54 -1.30
N LYS A 28 -10.75 -8.85 -2.34
CA LYS A 28 -11.89 -9.23 -3.20
C LYS A 28 -11.62 -10.46 -4.07
N GLY A 29 -11.31 -11.60 -3.46
CA GLY A 29 -10.95 -12.87 -4.08
C GLY A 29 -9.60 -12.89 -4.80
N GLY A 30 -8.78 -11.84 -4.66
CA GLY A 30 -7.46 -11.75 -5.29
C GLY A 30 -6.36 -12.34 -4.41
N LYS A 31 -5.46 -13.13 -5.00
CA LYS A 31 -4.19 -13.47 -4.33
C LYS A 31 -3.36 -12.19 -4.19
N THR A 32 -3.21 -11.72 -2.96
CA THR A 32 -2.29 -10.64 -2.59
C THR A 32 -0.96 -11.25 -2.15
N ASP A 33 0.16 -10.62 -2.52
CA ASP A 33 1.47 -11.08 -2.08
C ASP A 33 1.77 -10.69 -0.63
N ALA A 34 1.19 -9.57 -0.17
CA ALA A 34 1.33 -9.09 1.20
C ALA A 34 0.31 -8.01 1.58
N VAL A 35 0.16 -7.79 2.89
CA VAL A 35 -0.46 -6.59 3.46
C VAL A 35 0.64 -5.59 3.81
N LEU A 36 0.46 -4.32 3.42
CA LEU A 36 1.48 -3.28 3.59
C LEU A 36 1.05 -2.25 4.63
N SER A 37 1.99 -1.85 5.47
CA SER A 37 1.80 -0.87 6.54
C SER A 37 2.78 0.30 6.41
N CYS A 38 2.34 1.47 6.87
CA CYS A 38 3.17 2.65 6.95
C CYS A 38 4.35 2.42 7.93
N PRO A 39 5.60 2.75 7.57
CA PRO A 39 6.75 2.47 8.42
C PRO A 39 6.79 3.27 9.72
N GLN A 40 6.12 4.42 9.78
CA GLN A 40 6.20 5.32 10.93
C GLN A 40 5.07 5.11 11.92
N CYS A 41 3.84 4.90 11.45
CA CYS A 41 2.66 4.75 12.30
C CYS A 41 1.99 3.37 12.22
N LEU A 42 2.56 2.45 11.44
CA LEU A 42 2.07 1.07 11.25
C LEU A 42 0.61 0.95 10.76
N THR A 43 0.02 2.05 10.30
CA THR A 43 -1.31 2.03 9.69
C THR A 43 -1.25 1.18 8.42
N GLN A 44 -2.15 0.20 8.30
CA GLN A 44 -2.30 -0.61 7.10
C GLN A 44 -2.76 0.29 5.95
N ILE A 45 -1.98 0.31 4.86
CA ILE A 45 -2.22 1.19 3.71
C ILE A 45 -2.59 0.42 2.44
N CYS A 46 -2.32 -0.88 2.37
CA CYS A 46 -2.63 -1.68 1.20
C CYS A 46 -2.89 -3.14 1.59
N PHE A 47 -3.97 -3.70 1.07
CA PHE A 47 -4.39 -5.09 1.31
C PHE A 47 -4.24 -5.96 0.06
N GLU A 48 -4.17 -5.34 -1.12
CA GLU A 48 -4.03 -6.00 -2.42
C GLU A 48 -2.81 -5.44 -3.14
N CYS A 49 -1.69 -6.15 -3.08
CA CYS A 49 -0.48 -5.77 -3.78
C CYS A 49 0.18 -6.95 -4.50
N GLN A 50 0.93 -6.61 -5.54
CA GLN A 50 1.76 -7.51 -6.30
C GLN A 50 3.23 -7.13 -6.11
N ARG A 51 4.06 -8.09 -5.76
CA ARG A 51 5.49 -7.88 -5.57
C ARG A 51 6.16 -7.65 -6.92
N HIS A 52 7.05 -6.68 -6.98
CA HIS A 52 7.79 -6.40 -8.20
C HIS A 52 8.76 -7.55 -8.53
N ALA A 53 8.76 -8.03 -9.77
CA ALA A 53 9.55 -9.20 -10.18
C ALA A 53 11.07 -9.01 -9.99
N ARG A 54 11.58 -7.77 -10.12
CA ARG A 54 13.01 -7.46 -10.00
C ARG A 54 13.45 -7.03 -8.60
N PHE A 55 12.54 -6.43 -7.83
CA PHE A 55 12.88 -5.79 -6.56
C PHE A 55 11.95 -6.30 -5.47
N ALA A 56 12.50 -7.18 -4.66
CA ALA A 56 11.83 -7.85 -3.56
C ALA A 56 11.17 -6.91 -2.55
N GLU A 57 11.66 -5.67 -2.43
CA GLU A 57 11.19 -4.67 -1.47
C GLU A 57 10.18 -3.68 -2.08
N GLN A 58 9.87 -3.82 -3.37
CA GLN A 58 8.94 -2.94 -4.07
C GLN A 58 7.65 -3.68 -4.39
N PHE A 59 6.54 -2.98 -4.21
CA PHE A 59 5.19 -3.50 -4.40
C PHE A 59 4.40 -2.58 -5.33
N ARG A 60 3.55 -3.19 -6.14
CA ARG A 60 2.62 -2.51 -7.05
C ARG A 60 1.21 -2.75 -6.57
N ALA A 61 0.43 -1.70 -6.43
CA ALA A 61 -0.96 -1.77 -5.98
C ALA A 61 -1.87 -0.93 -6.87
N GLN A 62 -3.11 -1.38 -7.05
CA GLN A 62 -4.16 -0.62 -7.74
C GLN A 62 -4.96 0.25 -6.78
N SER A 63 -5.03 -0.14 -5.50
CA SER A 63 -5.76 0.60 -4.48
C SER A 63 -4.92 0.71 -3.20
N VAL A 64 -5.02 1.87 -2.57
CA VAL A 64 -4.39 2.17 -1.28
C VAL A 64 -5.42 2.85 -0.37
N ARG A 65 -5.29 2.63 0.93
CA ARG A 65 -6.09 3.28 1.97
C ARG A 65 -5.19 4.15 2.84
N HIS A 66 -5.78 5.20 3.41
CA HIS A 66 -5.06 6.13 4.30
C HIS A 66 -3.80 6.75 3.66
N CYS A 67 -3.86 6.98 2.34
CA CYS A 67 -2.81 7.62 1.56
C CYS A 67 -3.33 8.87 0.84
N GLU A 68 -2.48 9.87 0.72
CA GLU A 68 -2.73 11.13 0.00
C GLU A 68 -1.69 11.31 -1.10
N ILE A 69 -2.14 11.76 -2.28
CA ILE A 69 -1.28 12.04 -3.43
C ILE A 69 -0.93 13.53 -3.42
N ARG A 70 0.35 13.85 -3.32
CA ARG A 70 0.86 15.22 -3.46
C ARG A 70 1.13 15.51 -4.93
N ASN A 71 0.27 16.32 -5.54
CA ASN A 71 0.43 16.74 -6.94
C ASN A 71 1.58 17.74 -7.15
N ASP A 72 2.03 18.40 -6.08
CA ASP A 72 3.09 19.41 -6.14
C ASP A 72 4.49 18.78 -6.29
N GLN A 73 4.66 17.55 -5.82
CA GLN A 73 5.94 16.84 -5.83
C GLN A 73 5.95 15.77 -6.92
N LEU A 74 6.49 16.17 -8.07
CA LEU A 74 6.62 15.33 -9.24
C LEU A 74 8.01 14.73 -9.33
N PHE A 75 8.06 13.43 -9.66
CA PHE A 75 9.26 12.64 -9.79
C PHE A 75 9.34 12.00 -11.17
N VAL A 76 10.55 11.68 -11.61
CA VAL A 76 10.87 11.03 -12.89
C VAL A 76 12.03 10.07 -12.67
N TYR A 77 12.05 8.94 -13.36
CA TYR A 77 13.21 8.07 -13.36
C TYR A 77 14.33 8.68 -14.20
N GLY A 78 15.46 8.97 -13.56
CA GLY A 78 16.68 9.39 -14.25
C GLY A 78 17.32 8.26 -15.04
N SER A 79 18.37 8.57 -15.79
CA SER A 79 19.12 7.61 -16.62
C SER A 79 19.72 6.44 -15.83
N ARG A 80 19.89 6.59 -14.52
CA ARG A 80 20.39 5.56 -13.58
C ARG A 80 19.28 4.67 -13.00
N GLY A 81 18.02 4.87 -13.40
CA GLY A 81 16.87 4.16 -12.83
C GLY A 81 16.54 4.60 -11.39
N LEU A 82 17.07 5.73 -10.95
CA LEU A 82 16.76 6.34 -9.65
C LEU A 82 15.64 7.36 -9.82
N LEU A 83 14.79 7.44 -8.80
CA LEU A 83 13.70 8.40 -8.75
C LEU A 83 14.26 9.79 -8.41
N GLU A 84 14.16 10.73 -9.35
CA GLU A 84 14.70 12.09 -9.23
C GLU A 84 13.56 13.12 -9.33
N PRO A 85 13.65 14.28 -8.63
CA PRO A 85 12.62 15.30 -8.73
C PRO A 85 12.56 15.89 -10.14
N LYS A 86 11.35 16.14 -10.63
CA LYS A 86 11.12 16.71 -11.96
C LYS A 86 11.69 18.13 -12.02
N THR A 87 12.62 18.34 -12.94
CA THR A 87 13.19 19.67 -13.25
C THR A 87 12.84 20.09 -14.67
N GLU A 88 13.08 21.36 -15.03
CA GLU A 88 12.87 21.85 -16.40
C GLU A 88 13.72 21.12 -17.45
N ARG A 89 14.79 20.45 -17.02
CA ARG A 89 15.70 19.66 -17.88
C ARG A 89 15.16 18.26 -18.21
N THR A 90 14.01 17.90 -17.66
CA THR A 90 13.40 16.59 -17.88
C THR A 90 12.92 16.47 -19.34
N PRO A 91 13.24 15.37 -20.04
CA PRO A 91 12.79 15.16 -21.42
C PRO A 91 11.26 15.24 -21.52
N LYS A 92 10.75 15.93 -22.55
CA LYS A 92 9.31 15.94 -22.87
C LYS A 92 8.90 14.53 -23.30
N GLY A 93 8.13 13.85 -22.45
CA GLY A 93 7.69 12.46 -22.66
C GLY A 93 8.13 11.47 -21.57
N ALA A 94 8.89 11.90 -20.57
CA ALA A 94 9.21 11.04 -19.43
C ALA A 94 7.95 10.76 -18.57
N GLU A 95 7.83 9.51 -18.09
CA GLU A 95 6.78 9.10 -17.15
C GLU A 95 6.91 9.88 -15.85
N VAL A 96 5.84 10.60 -15.48
CA VAL A 96 5.81 11.43 -14.28
C VAL A 96 5.12 10.68 -13.16
N PHE A 97 5.77 10.63 -12.01
CA PHE A 97 5.27 10.01 -10.80
C PHE A 97 4.92 11.09 -9.78
N ARG A 98 3.82 10.90 -9.07
CA ARG A 98 3.36 11.79 -7.99
C ARG A 98 3.68 11.16 -6.64
N LEU A 99 4.14 11.95 -5.68
CA LEU A 99 4.43 11.43 -4.34
C LEU A 99 3.16 10.94 -3.64
N VAL A 100 3.28 9.81 -2.93
CA VAL A 100 2.24 9.24 -2.09
C VAL A 100 2.71 9.26 -0.64
N GLU A 101 1.93 9.90 0.21
CA GLU A 101 2.18 10.03 1.64
C GLU A 101 1.08 9.35 2.45
N CYS A 102 1.39 8.91 3.67
CA CYS A 102 0.37 8.44 4.60
C CYS A 102 -0.44 9.63 5.14
N SER A 103 -1.77 9.56 5.11
CA SER A 103 -2.64 10.64 5.62
C SER A 103 -2.60 10.80 7.14
N LYS A 104 -2.08 9.81 7.87
CA LYS A 104 -1.98 9.84 9.34
C LYS A 104 -0.72 10.51 9.86
N CYS A 105 0.43 10.19 9.27
CA CYS A 105 1.74 10.64 9.77
C CYS A 105 2.59 11.37 8.72
N GLN A 106 2.07 11.55 7.50
CA GLN A 106 2.73 12.23 6.38
C GLN A 106 4.05 11.59 5.93
N ALA A 107 4.34 10.37 6.39
CA ALA A 107 5.50 9.62 5.94
C ALA A 107 5.36 9.28 4.45
N ARG A 108 6.46 9.37 3.71
CA ARG A 108 6.54 8.99 2.30
C ARG A 108 6.50 7.48 2.18
N VAL A 109 5.48 6.96 1.50
CA VAL A 109 5.26 5.51 1.36
C VAL A 109 5.56 5.01 -0.06
N GLY A 110 5.45 5.89 -1.06
CA GLY A 110 5.72 5.52 -2.45
C GLY A 110 5.42 6.64 -3.44
N VAL A 111 5.21 6.25 -4.69
CA VAL A 111 4.77 7.14 -5.76
C VAL A 111 3.65 6.53 -6.59
N ALA A 112 2.85 7.36 -7.24
CA ALA A 112 1.78 6.93 -8.14
C ALA A 112 2.09 7.38 -9.58
N ASP A 113 1.89 6.50 -10.55
CA ASP A 113 2.03 6.83 -11.96
C ASP A 113 0.81 7.60 -12.52
N SER A 114 0.81 7.86 -13.82
CA SER A 114 -0.32 8.47 -14.53
C SER A 114 -1.49 7.52 -14.72
N ASP A 115 -1.24 6.22 -14.73
CA ASP A 115 -2.24 5.17 -14.95
C ASP A 115 -2.99 4.78 -13.66
N GLY A 116 -2.65 5.44 -12.55
CA GLY A 116 -3.29 5.23 -11.25
C GLY A 116 -2.71 4.05 -10.46
N VAL A 117 -1.55 3.54 -10.87
CA VAL A 117 -0.87 2.46 -10.18
C VAL A 117 0.11 3.02 -9.15
N TYR A 118 0.05 2.47 -7.94
CA TYR A 118 0.90 2.84 -6.82
C TYR A 118 2.13 1.95 -6.78
N HIS A 119 3.30 2.59 -6.76
CA HIS A 119 4.61 1.98 -6.56
C HIS A 119 5.07 2.26 -5.13
N LEU A 120 4.93 1.25 -4.27
CA LEU A 120 5.23 1.32 -2.85
C LEU A 120 6.61 0.72 -2.59
N PHE A 121 7.48 1.49 -1.92
CA PHE A 121 8.87 1.08 -1.65
C PHE A 121 9.36 1.45 -0.24
N SER A 122 8.60 2.29 0.48
CA SER A 122 8.90 2.68 1.86
C SER A 122 7.75 2.20 2.75
N VAL A 123 7.66 0.88 2.87
CA VAL A 123 6.56 0.17 3.53
C VAL A 123 7.06 -0.99 4.37
N VAL A 124 6.31 -1.33 5.40
CA VAL A 124 6.54 -2.52 6.22
C VAL A 124 5.57 -3.60 5.75
N VAL A 125 6.09 -4.80 5.52
CA VAL A 125 5.31 -5.95 5.12
C VAL A 125 4.75 -6.63 6.38
N GLY A 126 3.43 -6.73 6.48
CA GLY A 126 2.73 -7.55 7.47
C GLY A 126 2.54 -8.97 6.93
N MET A 127 2.65 -9.96 7.83
CA MET A 127 2.28 -11.36 7.56
C MET A 127 0.78 -11.55 7.76
#